data_AF-A0A967HKQ5-F1
#
_entry.id   AF-A0A967HKQ5-F1
#
_cell.length_a   1.000
_cell.length_b   1.000
_cell.length_c   1.000
_cell.angle_alpha   90.00
_cell.angle_beta   90.00
_cell.angle_gamma   90.00
#
_symmetry.space_group_name_H-M   'P 1'
#
loop_
_entity.id
_entity.type
_entity.pdbx_description
1 polymer ?
#
loop_
_entity_poly.entity_id
_entity_poly.type
_entity_poly.pdbx_seq_one_letter_code
_entity_poly.pdbx_strand_id
1 'polypeptide(L)'
;MHTPPARTPLRLLVLVGVAACSGQDGVGSPSASHMYDHFQRAAQIQTAIIEARLERARGPATWMAEHERGENLPTASVRYIADMRSLASRVADAGTLAEAGEAAARM
;
A
#
# COMPACT_ATOMS: atom_id res chain seq x y z
N MET A 1 22.21 -74.56 -1.39
CA MET A 1 21.12 -73.57 -1.31
C MET A 1 21.77 -72.20 -1.45
N HIS A 2 21.55 -71.51 -2.57
CA HIS A 2 22.26 -70.29 -2.95
C HIS A 2 21.21 -69.29 -3.43
N THR A 3 21.06 -68.17 -2.73
CA THR A 3 20.15 -67.07 -3.10
C THR A 3 20.89 -65.73 -2.98
N PRO A 4 20.73 -64.82 -3.97
CA PRO A 4 21.60 -63.66 -4.19
C PRO A 4 21.30 -62.44 -3.30
N PRO A 5 22.21 -61.44 -3.23
CA PRO A 5 22.12 -60.30 -2.33
C PRO A 5 21.06 -59.26 -2.75
N ALA A 6 20.33 -58.75 -1.75
CA ALA A 6 19.35 -57.69 -1.90
C ALA A 6 20.01 -56.35 -2.31
N ARG A 7 19.51 -55.78 -3.41
CA ARG A 7 19.94 -54.49 -3.97
C ARG A 7 19.25 -53.34 -3.25
N THR A 8 20.06 -52.41 -2.75
CA THR A 8 19.69 -51.12 -2.17
C THR A 8 19.11 -50.19 -3.24
N PRO A 9 17.95 -49.54 -3.06
CA PRO A 9 17.61 -48.36 -3.82
C PRO A 9 18.15 -47.09 -3.14
N LEU A 10 19.09 -46.47 -3.84
CA LEU A 10 19.66 -45.14 -3.65
C LEU A 10 18.53 -44.10 -3.48
N ARG A 11 18.37 -43.55 -2.27
CA ARG A 11 17.45 -42.42 -2.01
C ARG A 11 18.07 -41.16 -2.63
N LEU A 12 17.55 -40.77 -3.79
CA LEU A 12 17.81 -39.48 -4.43
C LEU A 12 17.23 -38.36 -3.57
N LEU A 13 18.06 -37.73 -2.74
CA LEU A 13 17.68 -36.54 -1.99
C LEU A 13 17.78 -35.33 -2.94
N VAL A 14 16.66 -34.96 -3.55
CA VAL A 14 16.57 -33.72 -4.34
C VAL A 14 16.53 -32.54 -3.36
N LEU A 15 17.71 -31.97 -3.09
CA LEU A 15 17.84 -30.65 -2.48
C LEU A 15 17.33 -29.61 -3.49
N VAL A 16 16.06 -29.26 -3.37
CA VAL A 16 15.51 -28.05 -4.00
C VAL A 16 16.16 -26.86 -3.29
N GLY A 17 17.26 -26.36 -3.87
CA GLY A 17 17.85 -25.10 -3.47
C GLY A 17 16.86 -23.99 -3.74
N VAL A 18 16.17 -23.54 -2.70
CA VAL A 18 15.43 -22.28 -2.73
C VAL A 18 16.49 -21.19 -2.88
N ALA A 19 16.67 -20.72 -4.12
CA ALA A 19 17.40 -19.49 -4.40
C ALA A 19 16.62 -18.36 -3.72
N ALA A 20 16.98 -18.07 -2.48
CA ALA A 20 16.59 -16.85 -1.81
C ALA A 20 17.28 -15.70 -2.56
N CYS A 21 16.55 -15.10 -3.50
CA CYS A 21 16.86 -13.75 -3.95
C CYS A 21 16.71 -12.85 -2.73
N SER A 22 17.80 -12.65 -1.99
CA SER A 22 17.92 -11.68 -0.91
C SER A 22 17.90 -10.27 -1.51
N GLY A 23 16.75 -9.85 -2.03
CA GLY A 23 16.43 -8.45 -2.32
C GLY A 23 15.95 -7.80 -1.03
N GLN A 24 16.85 -7.63 -0.06
CA GLN A 24 16.61 -6.77 1.10
C GLN A 24 16.92 -5.33 0.69
N ASP A 25 15.98 -4.64 0.04
CA ASP A 25 16.00 -3.18 -0.03
C ASP A 25 14.56 -2.68 -0.15
N GLY A 26 13.94 -2.33 0.98
CA GLY A 26 12.67 -1.57 0.96
C GLY A 26 11.72 -1.79 2.13
N VAL A 27 11.86 -2.88 2.90
CA VAL A 27 11.00 -3.13 4.07
C VAL A 27 11.63 -2.50 5.31
N GLY A 28 11.44 -1.19 5.49
CA GLY A 28 11.78 -0.52 6.75
C GLY A 28 12.36 0.89 6.71
N SER A 29 12.35 1.60 5.56
CA SER A 29 12.73 3.02 5.59
C SER A 29 11.60 3.86 6.21
N PRO A 30 11.92 4.97 6.92
CA PRO A 30 10.91 5.92 7.40
C PRO A 30 9.98 6.41 6.29
N SER A 31 10.52 6.60 5.07
CA SER A 31 9.73 6.98 3.89
C SER A 31 8.70 5.93 3.48
N ALA A 32 9.02 4.63 3.60
CA ALA A 32 8.08 3.54 3.31
C ALA A 32 6.92 3.51 4.32
N SER A 33 7.20 3.77 5.61
CA SER A 33 6.16 3.90 6.64
C SER A 33 5.25 5.10 6.36
N HIS A 34 5.82 6.26 6.00
CA HIS A 34 5.04 7.44 5.65
C HIS A 34 4.14 7.19 4.44
N MET A 35 4.66 6.55 3.38
CA MET A 35 3.83 6.22 2.21
C MET A 35 2.74 5.21 2.53
N TYR A 36 3.03 4.23 3.39
CA TYR A 36 2.03 3.28 3.87
C TYR A 36 0.84 4.00 4.53
N ASP A 37 1.10 4.99 5.38
CA ASP A 37 0.04 5.76 6.02
C ASP A 37 -0.82 6.51 5.00
N HIS A 38 -0.22 7.11 3.98
CA HIS A 38 -0.97 7.78 2.91
C HIS A 38 -1.88 6.78 2.15
N PHE A 39 -1.36 5.60 1.80
CA PHE A 39 -2.16 4.57 1.13
C PHE A 39 -3.29 4.04 2.00
N GLN A 40 -3.05 3.85 3.30
CA GLN A 40 -4.09 3.46 4.25
C GLN A 40 -5.21 4.49 4.31
N ARG A 41 -4.89 5.78 4.28
CA ARG A 41 -5.87 6.87 4.34
C ARG A 41 -6.69 6.95 3.05
N ALA A 42 -6.05 6.80 1.89
CA ALA A 42 -6.75 6.69 0.62
C ALA A 42 -7.72 5.48 0.59
N ALA A 43 -7.29 4.31 1.09
CA ALA A 43 -8.14 3.12 1.19
C ALA A 43 -9.32 3.33 2.15
N GLN A 44 -9.12 4.04 3.26
CA GLN A 44 -10.19 4.39 4.20
C GLN A 44 -11.23 5.31 3.56
N ILE A 45 -10.82 6.30 2.78
CA ILE A 45 -11.73 7.15 2.00
C ILE A 45 -12.53 6.32 1.02
N GLN A 46 -11.85 5.51 0.20
CA GLN A 46 -12.50 4.71 -0.83
C GLN A 46 -13.53 3.74 -0.22
N THR A 47 -13.16 3.05 0.86
CA THR A 47 -14.06 2.15 1.59
C THR A 47 -15.27 2.91 2.14
N ALA A 48 -15.07 4.07 2.76
CA ALA A 48 -16.16 4.88 3.28
C ALA A 48 -17.14 5.33 2.19
N ILE A 49 -16.64 5.70 1.01
CA ILE A 49 -17.46 6.07 -0.15
C ILE A 49 -18.25 4.87 -0.67
N ILE A 50 -17.60 3.71 -0.83
CA ILE A 50 -18.25 2.46 -1.28
C ILE A 50 -19.36 2.03 -0.31
N GLU A 51 -19.12 2.19 0.99
CA GLU A 51 -20.10 1.89 2.04
C GLU A 51 -21.20 2.97 2.19
N ALA A 52 -21.18 4.01 1.36
CA ALA A 52 -22.09 5.16 1.43
C ALA A 52 -22.06 5.90 2.80
N ARG A 53 -20.88 5.99 3.42
CA ARG A 53 -20.65 6.64 4.72
C ARG A 53 -19.78 7.89 4.58
N LEU A 54 -20.36 8.97 4.05
CA LEU A 54 -19.64 10.22 3.77
C LEU A 54 -18.86 10.76 4.97
N GLU A 55 -19.47 10.79 6.16
CA GLU A 55 -18.82 11.30 7.37
C GLU A 55 -17.56 10.50 7.76
N ARG A 56 -17.50 9.20 7.43
CA ARG A 56 -16.31 8.39 7.68
C ARG A 56 -15.15 8.70 6.73
N ALA A 57 -15.43 9.30 5.57
CA ALA A 57 -14.39 9.74 4.63
C ALA A 57 -13.72 11.05 5.09
N ARG A 58 -14.40 11.90 5.86
CA ARG A 58 -13.89 13.23 6.24
C ARG A 58 -12.60 13.18 7.06
N GLY A 59 -12.53 12.30 8.06
CA GLY A 59 -11.35 12.15 8.92
C GLY A 59 -10.06 11.83 8.15
N PRO A 60 -9.99 10.72 7.38
CA PRO A 60 -8.81 10.39 6.58
C PRO A 60 -8.52 11.42 5.48
N ALA A 61 -9.56 12.05 4.92
CA ALA A 61 -9.42 13.13 3.93
C ALA A 61 -8.76 14.38 4.53
N THR A 62 -9.23 14.82 5.69
CA THR A 62 -8.65 15.95 6.44
C THR A 62 -7.19 15.67 6.79
N TRP A 63 -6.90 14.45 7.26
CA TRP A 63 -5.52 14.03 7.50
C TRP A 63 -4.67 14.16 6.24
N MET A 64 -5.13 13.69 5.08
CA MET A 64 -4.32 13.81 3.84
C MET A 64 -4.19 15.25 3.34
N ALA A 65 -5.18 16.10 3.58
CA ALA A 65 -5.13 17.52 3.21
C ALA A 65 -4.12 18.29 4.05
N GLU A 66 -4.05 18.01 5.36
CA GLU A 66 -3.32 18.83 6.33
C GLU A 66 -1.96 18.23 6.72
N HIS A 67 -1.79 16.91 6.63
CA HIS A 67 -0.59 16.24 7.14
C HIS A 67 0.68 16.80 6.49
N GLU A 68 1.57 17.32 7.33
CA GLU A 68 2.88 17.81 6.93
C GLU A 68 3.81 16.64 6.59
N ARG A 69 4.63 16.84 5.56
CA ARG A 69 5.61 15.80 5.19
C ARG A 69 6.79 15.84 6.14
N GLY A 70 7.27 14.66 6.52
CA GLY A 70 8.68 14.48 6.81
C GLY A 70 9.48 14.59 5.51
N GLU A 71 10.43 15.52 5.48
CA GLU A 71 11.63 15.51 4.63
C GLU A 71 11.58 16.05 3.18
N ASN A 72 12.81 16.35 2.70
CA ASN A 72 13.24 16.95 1.43
C ASN A 72 12.84 16.12 0.20
N LEU A 73 11.56 16.11 -0.15
CA LEU A 73 11.13 15.52 -1.43
C LEU A 73 11.66 16.33 -2.63
N PRO A 74 11.91 15.68 -3.78
CA PRO A 74 12.28 16.38 -5.01
C PRO A 74 11.28 17.48 -5.38
N THR A 75 11.76 18.59 -5.93
CA THR A 75 10.90 19.71 -6.38
C THR A 75 9.80 19.25 -7.34
N ALA A 76 10.09 18.25 -8.18
CA ALA A 76 9.12 17.65 -9.11
C ALA A 76 7.88 17.07 -8.39
N SER A 77 8.01 16.63 -7.14
CA SER A 77 6.91 16.05 -6.36
C SER A 77 5.94 17.12 -5.84
N VAL A 78 6.36 18.38 -5.72
CA VAL A 78 5.58 19.46 -5.07
C VAL A 78 4.17 19.59 -5.65
N ARG A 79 4.05 19.55 -6.99
CA ARG A 79 2.76 19.63 -7.67
C ARG A 79 1.84 18.47 -7.29
N TYR A 80 2.32 17.23 -7.34
CA TYR A 80 1.50 16.05 -7.07
C TYR A 80 0.93 16.06 -5.66
N ILE A 81 1.70 16.52 -4.67
CA ILE A 81 1.16 16.65 -3.33
C ILE A 81 0.17 17.81 -3.20
N ALA A 82 0.39 18.94 -3.88
CA ALA A 82 -0.60 20.02 -3.90
C ALA A 82 -1.92 19.52 -4.50
N ASP A 83 -1.85 18.75 -5.58
CA ASP A 83 -3.00 18.11 -6.22
C ASP A 83 -3.69 17.12 -5.26
N MET A 84 -2.94 16.24 -4.60
CA MET A 84 -3.48 15.29 -3.61
C MET A 84 -4.15 15.98 -2.42
N ARG A 85 -3.53 17.04 -1.87
CA ARG A 85 -4.11 17.82 -0.77
C ARG A 85 -5.39 18.54 -1.18
N SER A 86 -5.42 19.08 -2.40
CA SER A 86 -6.60 19.72 -2.98
C SER A 86 -7.75 18.71 -3.13
N LEU A 87 -7.48 17.53 -3.69
CA LEU A 87 -8.47 16.46 -3.84
C LEU A 87 -8.95 15.95 -2.48
N ALA A 88 -8.05 15.75 -1.52
CA ALA A 88 -8.39 15.35 -0.17
C ALA A 88 -9.29 16.39 0.53
N SER A 89 -8.99 17.69 0.37
CA SER A 89 -9.83 18.76 0.91
C SER A 89 -11.23 18.73 0.30
N ARG A 90 -11.34 18.49 -1.01
CA ARG A 90 -12.64 18.33 -1.68
C ARG A 90 -13.44 17.14 -1.15
N VAL A 91 -12.80 16.03 -0.78
CA VAL A 91 -13.47 14.91 -0.11
C VAL A 91 -13.91 15.31 1.31
N ALA A 92 -13.05 16.02 2.06
CA ALA A 92 -13.33 16.46 3.41
C ALA A 92 -14.51 17.45 3.48
N ASP A 93 -14.63 18.32 2.48
CA ASP A 93 -15.65 19.37 2.38
C ASP A 93 -16.91 18.95 1.62
N ALA A 94 -16.91 17.77 0.99
CA ALA A 94 -18.03 17.31 0.17
C ALA A 94 -19.37 17.31 0.94
N GLY A 95 -20.42 17.79 0.28
CA GLY A 95 -21.79 17.78 0.80
C GLY A 95 -22.51 16.47 0.46
N THR A 96 -22.03 15.73 -0.54
CA THR A 96 -22.65 14.51 -1.04
C THR A 96 -21.63 13.40 -1.33
N LEU A 97 -22.11 12.15 -1.37
CA LEU A 97 -21.29 10.99 -1.77
C LEU A 97 -20.81 11.10 -3.23
N ALA A 98 -21.58 11.73 -4.11
CA ALA A 98 -21.21 11.91 -5.51
C ALA A 98 -20.01 12.86 -5.64
N GLU A 99 -20.04 14.00 -4.94
CA GLU A 99 -18.92 14.95 -4.91
C GLU A 99 -17.66 14.33 -4.29
N ALA A 100 -17.82 13.61 -3.17
CA ALA A 100 -16.72 12.91 -2.53
C ALA A 100 -16.12 11.83 -3.45
N GLY A 101 -16.98 11.04 -4.11
CA GLY A 101 -16.56 10.02 -5.07
C GLY A 101 -15.82 10.59 -6.27
N GLU A 102 -16.29 11.74 -6.78
CA GLU A 102 -15.64 12.42 -7.90
C GLU A 102 -14.21 12.86 -7.55
N ALA A 103 -14.02 13.46 -6.37
CA ALA A 103 -12.70 13.87 -5.90
C ALA A 103 -11.81 12.65 -5.62
N ALA A 104 -12.33 11.64 -4.91
CA ALA A 104 -11.58 10.43 -4.56
C ALA A 104 -11.14 9.62 -5.80
N ALA A 105 -11.91 9.62 -6.88
CA ALA A 105 -11.55 8.92 -8.12
C ALA A 105 -10.32 9.51 -8.85
N ARG A 106 -9.87 10.70 -8.45
CA ARG A 106 -8.70 11.39 -9.03
C ARG A 106 -7.50 11.43 -8.07
N MET A 107 -7.66 10.89 -6.86
CA MET A 107 -6.58 10.67 -5.89
C MET A 107 -5.76 9.47 -6.29
#